data_AF-A0A941HQR6-F1
#
_entry.id   AF-A0A941HQR6-F1
#
_cell.length_a   1.000
_cell.length_b   1.000
_cell.length_c   1.000
_cell.angle_alpha   90.00
_cell.angle_beta   90.00
_cell.angle_gamma   90.00
#
_symmetry.space_group_name_H-M   'P 1'
#
loop_
_entity.id
_entity.type
_entity.pdbx_description
1 polymer ?
#
loop_
_entity_poly.entity_id
_entity_poly.type
_entity_poly.pdbx_seq_one_letter_code
_entity_poly.pdbx_strand_id
1 'polypeptide(L)' 'MKTVSVREFASQTGIKEGQIRDLTFVKTFPCLRIGRRVHIYEEQAHRWLESRLGKSIKI' A
#
# COMPACT_ATOMS: atom_id res chain seq x y z
N MET A 1 -2.17 -5.63 14.05
CA MET A 1 -2.08 -5.44 12.58
C MET A 1 -2.70 -4.08 12.25
N LYS A 2 -1.86 -3.09 11.92
CA LYS A 2 -2.31 -1.72 11.64
C LYS A 2 -2.74 -1.59 10.18
N THR A 3 -3.85 -0.88 9.94
CA THR A 3 -4.28 -0.53 8.59
C THR A 3 -4.24 0.98 8.42
N VAL A 4 -3.95 1.41 7.20
CA VAL A 4 -3.91 2.81 6.80
C VAL A 4 -4.74 3.02 5.54
N SER A 5 -5.24 4.23 5.34
CA SER A 5 -5.89 4.63 4.09
C SER A 5 -4.89 4.75 2.94
N VAL A 6 -5.40 4.82 1.71
CA VAL A 6 -4.61 5.10 0.50
C VAL A 6 -3.82 6.40 0.64
N ARG A 7 -4.43 7.44 1.21
CA ARG A 7 -3.82 8.76 1.40
C ARG A 7 -2.67 8.70 2.41
N GLU A 8 -2.89 8.06 3.55
CA GLU A 8 -1.84 7.90 4.56
C GLU A 8 -0.65 7.09 4.01
N PHE A 9 -0.93 5.99 3.30
CA PHE A 9 0.12 5.16 2.71
C PHE A 9 0.89 5.88 1.59
N ALA A 10 0.22 6.71 0.79
CA ALA A 10 0.85 7.55 -0.21
C ALA A 10 1.82 8.57 0.43
N SER A 11 1.40 9.22 1.53
CA SER A 11 2.26 10.14 2.28
C SER A 11 3.50 9.45 2.87
N GLN A 12 3.37 8.19 3.31
CA GLN A 12 4.50 7.42 3.86
C GLN A 12 5.51 6.98 2.81
N THR A 13 5.01 6.56 1.63
CA THR A 13 5.87 5.97 0.58
C THR A 13 6.37 7.00 -0.43
N GLY A 14 5.79 8.21 -0.46
CA GLY A 14 6.04 9.22 -1.49
C GLY A 14 5.46 8.86 -2.86
N ILE A 15 4.73 7.75 -2.97
CA ILE A 15 4.05 7.32 -4.20
C ILE A 15 2.73 8.07 -4.33
N LYS A 16 2.37 8.50 -5.54
CA LYS A 16 1.12 9.25 -5.78
C LYS A 16 -0.09 8.40 -5.39
N GLU A 17 -1.11 9.03 -4.79
CA GLU A 17 -2.34 8.35 -4.36
C GLU A 17 -3.01 7.55 -5.49
N GLY A 18 -3.01 8.07 -6.72
CA GLY A 18 -3.56 7.36 -7.89
C GLY A 18 -2.83 6.04 -8.14
N GLN A 19 -1.49 6.04 -8.06
CA GLN A 19 -0.70 4.82 -8.23
C GLN A 19 -0.94 3.83 -7.09
N ILE A 20 -1.01 4.30 -5.83
CA ILE A 20 -1.38 3.43 -4.70
C ILE A 20 -2.79 2.84 -4.90
N ARG A 21 -3.74 3.64 -5.39
CA ARG A 21 -5.09 3.17 -5.70
C ARG A 21 -5.06 2.08 -6.78
N ASP A 22 -4.24 2.23 -7.82
CA ASP A 22 -4.06 1.20 -8.85
C ASP A 22 -3.46 -0.09 -8.27
N LEU A 23 -2.47 0.02 -7.36
CA LEU A 23 -1.90 -1.13 -6.66
C LEU A 23 -2.95 -1.92 -5.87
N THR A 24 -3.96 -1.24 -5.31
CA THR A 24 -5.01 -1.90 -4.52
C THR A 24 -5.98 -2.74 -5.37
N PHE A 25 -5.86 -2.73 -6.70
CA PHE A 25 -6.55 -3.67 -7.59
C PHE A 25 -5.70 -4.90 -7.93
N VAL A 26 -4.41 -4.90 -7.60
CA VAL A 26 -3.54 -6.06 -7.80
C VAL A 26 -3.91 -7.12 -6.77
N LYS A 27 -4.24 -8.33 -7.22
CA LYS A 27 -4.73 -9.45 -6.39
C LYS A 27 -3.84 -9.76 -5.17
N THR A 28 -2.53 -9.58 -5.31
CA THR A 28 -1.54 -9.86 -4.26
C THR A 28 -1.24 -8.67 -3.38
N PHE A 29 -1.75 -7.47 -3.69
CA PHE A 29 -1.46 -6.29 -2.88
C PHE A 29 -2.19 -6.41 -1.53
N PRO A 30 -1.48 -6.28 -0.40
CA PRO A 30 -2.05 -6.52 0.92
C PRO A 30 -2.94 -5.35 1.34
N CYS A 31 -4.21 -5.44 0.95
CA CYS A 31 -5.25 -4.52 1.35
C CYS A 31 -6.59 -5.26 1.53
N LEU A 32 -7.49 -4.63 2.26
CA LEU A 32 -8.87 -5.05 2.43
C LEU A 32 -9.78 -3.96 1.87
N ARG A 33 -10.72 -4.37 1.00
CA ARG A 33 -11.76 -3.48 0.47
C ARG A 33 -13.06 -3.75 1.20
N ILE A 34 -13.60 -2.70 1.82
CA ILE A 34 -14.90 -2.72 2.51
C ILE A 34 -15.78 -1.69 1.81
N GLY A 35 -16.61 -2.17 0.88
CA GLY A 35 -17.40 -1.31 -0.02
C GLY A 35 -16.50 -0.37 -0.82
N ARG A 36 -16.66 0.95 -0.62
CA ARG A 36 -15.86 1.99 -1.30
C ARG A 36 -14.55 2.32 -0.59
N ARG A 37 -14.32 1.80 0.61
CA ARG A 37 -13.13 2.09 1.41
C ARG A 37 -12.05 1.04 1.20
N VAL A 38 -10.80 1.48 1.15
CA VAL A 38 -9.61 0.64 1.02
C VAL A 38 -8.78 0.80 2.30
N HIS A 39 -8.50 -0.33 2.94
CA HIS A 39 -7.65 -0.45 4.12
C HIS A 39 -6.38 -1.18 3.74
N ILE A 40 -5.24 -0.50 3.72
CA ILE A 40 -3.95 -1.08 3.35
C ILE A 40 -3.30 -1.63 4.61
N TYR A 41 -2.84 -2.88 4.57
CA TYR A 41 -2.09 -3.46 5.68
C TYR A 41 -0.65 -2.94 5.63
N GLU A 42 -0.35 -1.93 6.45
CA GLU A 42 0.84 -1.08 6.37
C GLU A 42 2.14 -1.87 6.20
N GLU A 43 2.51 -2.71 7.18
CA GLU A 43 3.76 -3.47 7.16
C GLU A 43 3.86 -4.42 5.96
N GLN A 44 2.76 -5.07 5.60
CA GLN A 44 2.75 -6.03 4.48
C GLN A 44 2.86 -5.31 3.15
N ALA A 45 2.22 -4.15 3.02
CA ALA A 45 2.27 -3.34 1.81
C ALA A 45 3.66 -2.76 1.59
N HIS A 46 4.34 -2.33 2.64
CA HIS A 46 5.76 -1.93 2.59
C HIS A 46 6.64 -3.09 2.11
N ARG A 47 6.58 -4.26 2.74
CA ARG A 47 7.35 -5.45 2.31
C ARG A 47 7.06 -5.85 0.87
N TRP A 48 5.80 -5.75 0.47
CA TRP A 48 5.37 -6.05 -0.89
C TRP A 48 5.98 -5.08 -1.90
N LEU A 49 6.04 -3.78 -1.59
CA LEU A 49 6.70 -2.77 -2.41
C LEU A 49 8.21 -3.04 -2.53
N GLU A 50 8.88 -3.31 -1.41
CA GLU A 50 10.31 -3.64 -1.38
C GLU A 50 10.64 -4.84 -2.27
N SER A 51 9.81 -5.89 -2.20
CA SER A 51 10.00 -7.12 -3.00
C SER A 51 9.92 -6.89 -4.51
N ARG A 52 9.21 -5.86 -4.94
CA ARG A 52 8.98 -5.54 -6.36
C ARG A 52 9.90 -4.46 -6.91
N LEU A 53 10.33 -3.54 -6.04
CA LEU A 53 11.23 -2.45 -6.42
C LEU A 53 12.70 -2.86 -6.33
N GLY A 54 13.02 -4.01 -5.72
CA GLY A 54 14.40 -4.44 -5.48
C GLY A 54 15.19 -3.46 -4.61
N LYS A 55 14.51 -2.54 -3.93
CA LYS A 55 15.08 -1.49 -3.09
C LYS A 55 14.51 -1.64 -1.69
N SER A 56 15.39 -1.80 -0.71
CA SER A 56 15.04 -1.69 0.70
C SER A 56 14.63 -0.25 0.97
N ILE A 57 13.35 -0.04 1.29
CA ILE A 57 12.83 1.26 1.68
C ILE A 57 13.12 1.34 3.17
N LYS A 58 14.16 2.10 3.55
CA LYS A 58 14.41 2.39 4.97
C LYS A 58 13.25 3.23 5.49
N ILE A 59 12.31 2.58 6.16
CA ILE A 59 11.22 3.18 6.93
C ILE A 59 11.78 3.80 8.22
#